data_AF-A0A352A4B8-F1
#
_entry.id   AF-A0A352A4B8-F1
#
_cell.length_a   1.000
_cell.length_b   1.000
_cell.length_c   1.000
_cell.angle_alpha   90.00
_cell.angle_beta   90.00
_cell.angle_gamma   90.00
#
_symmetry.space_group_name_H-M   'P 1'
#
loop_
_entity.id
_entity.type
_entity.pdbx_description
1 polymer ?
#
loop_
_entity_poly.entity_id
_entity_poly.type
_entity_poly.pdbx_seq_one_letter_code
_entity_poly.pdbx_strand_id
1 'polypeptide(L)'
;MKTIDLQQAIQQLRTKDEPKEIIARAINEVFSFKSNKILKSIAILISLILSYLIDKSNNTCNLIRDFTIDFNVLLIAIFGILFTGYSIFQALLDERIIVSLLTVSESDDSEVSFLKRTNEYFSNTMLTMFSTILINLCISIFLKIDIFTNIIYNTNNYKYIFLHIAYILILIINFFCFIEVKSFIFNIFNIFNLQCANKAYQYMENEMENEEV
;
A
#
# COMPACT_ATOMS: atom_id res chain seq x y z
N MET A 1 10.74 23.08 8.14
CA MET A 1 10.08 23.05 6.81
C MET A 1 11.03 23.76 5.86
N LYS A 2 11.84 22.98 5.15
CA LYS A 2 12.87 23.51 4.25
C LYS A 2 12.24 23.75 2.88
N THR A 3 12.53 24.91 2.28
CA THR A 3 12.12 25.19 0.90
C THR A 3 13.08 24.49 -0.05
N ILE A 4 12.52 23.67 -0.94
CA ILE A 4 13.30 22.98 -1.99
C ILE A 4 13.33 23.89 -3.22
N ASP A 5 14.48 23.97 -3.90
CA ASP A 5 14.58 24.64 -5.19
C ASP A 5 13.70 23.94 -6.23
N LEU A 6 12.84 24.69 -6.91
CA LEU A 6 11.84 24.18 -7.83
C LEU A 6 12.49 23.39 -8.98
N GLN A 7 13.66 23.83 -9.45
CA GLN A 7 14.39 23.12 -10.52
C GLN A 7 14.88 21.75 -10.05
N GLN A 8 15.43 21.65 -8.85
CA GLN A 8 15.81 20.37 -8.24
C GLN A 8 14.58 19.46 -8.06
N ALA A 9 13.46 19.99 -7.56
CA ALA A 9 12.25 19.21 -7.34
C ALA A 9 11.65 18.66 -8.66
N ILE A 10 11.66 19.45 -9.74
CA ILE A 10 11.24 19.02 -11.07
C ILE A 10 12.18 17.92 -11.61
N GLN A 11 13.49 18.07 -11.42
CA GLN A 11 14.45 17.07 -11.88
C GLN A 11 14.26 15.73 -11.17
N GLN A 12 13.90 15.75 -9.89
CA GLN A 12 13.54 14.54 -9.14
C GLN A 12 12.26 13.86 -9.65
N LEU A 13 11.28 14.60 -10.19
CA LEU A 13 10.10 13.98 -10.81
C LEU A 13 10.43 13.33 -12.17
N ARG A 14 11.48 13.79 -12.85
CA ARG A 14 11.90 13.28 -14.16
C ARG A 14 12.82 12.07 -14.08
N THR A 15 13.37 11.74 -12.91
CA THR A 15 14.16 10.52 -12.74
C THR A 15 13.27 9.32 -13.00
N LYS A 16 13.53 8.61 -14.10
CA LYS A 16 12.87 7.35 -14.42
C LYS A 16 13.48 6.26 -13.54
N ASP A 17 12.67 5.72 -12.64
CA ASP A 17 13.01 4.46 -11.99
C ASP A 17 12.94 3.33 -13.02
N GLU A 18 13.93 2.46 -13.05
CA GLU A 18 13.86 1.28 -13.91
C GLU A 18 12.77 0.32 -13.40
N PRO A 19 12.01 -0.35 -14.29
CA PRO A 19 10.93 -1.26 -13.89
C PRO A 19 11.35 -2.33 -12.85
N LYS A 20 12.62 -2.77 -12.89
CA LYS A 20 13.17 -3.75 -11.94
C LYS A 20 13.32 -3.17 -10.54
N GLU A 21 13.75 -1.91 -10.44
CA GLU A 21 13.91 -1.22 -9.15
C GLU A 21 12.56 -0.94 -8.51
N ILE A 22 11.53 -0.70 -9.33
CA ILE A 22 10.15 -0.51 -8.89
C ILE A 22 9.60 -1.82 -8.28
N ILE A 23 9.82 -2.96 -8.94
CA ILE A 23 9.38 -4.26 -8.41
C ILE A 23 10.14 -4.63 -7.14
N ALA A 24 11.47 -4.42 -7.11
CA ALA A 24 12.29 -4.68 -5.93
C ALA A 24 11.88 -3.79 -4.74
N ARG A 25 11.54 -2.52 -5.00
CA ARG A 25 10.97 -1.61 -3.99
C ARG A 25 9.61 -2.08 -3.51
N ALA A 26 8.70 -2.43 -4.41
CA ALA A 26 7.37 -2.93 -4.04
C ALA A 26 7.47 -4.19 -3.16
N ILE A 27 8.35 -5.13 -3.50
CA ILE A 27 8.61 -6.31 -2.65
C ILE A 27 9.22 -5.89 -1.31
N ASN A 28 10.22 -5.01 -1.31
CA ASN A 28 10.79 -4.52 -0.06
C ASN A 28 9.79 -3.75 0.80
N GLU A 29 8.82 -3.05 0.24
CA GLU A 29 7.75 -2.37 0.97
C GLU A 29 6.68 -3.33 1.48
N VAL A 30 6.37 -4.39 0.73
CA VAL A 30 5.62 -5.56 1.23
C VAL A 30 6.31 -6.17 2.46
N PHE A 31 7.61 -5.99 2.66
CA PHE A 31 8.28 -6.42 3.89
C PHE A 31 8.59 -5.28 4.88
N SER A 32 8.66 -4.04 4.39
CA SER A 32 9.01 -2.81 5.09
C SER A 32 7.79 -1.92 5.27
N PHE A 33 6.71 -2.48 5.80
CA PHE A 33 5.54 -1.68 6.16
C PHE A 33 5.94 -0.66 7.23
N LYS A 34 5.96 0.64 6.96
CA LYS A 34 6.21 1.67 7.99
C LYS A 34 4.93 1.96 8.79
N SER A 35 4.33 0.90 9.34
CA SER A 35 3.09 0.95 10.11
C SER A 35 3.35 1.02 11.62
N ASN A 36 2.35 1.54 12.35
CA ASN A 36 2.30 1.58 13.80
C ASN A 36 2.64 0.20 14.40
N LYS A 37 3.68 0.14 15.25
CA LYS A 37 4.19 -1.09 15.87
C LYS A 37 3.08 -1.89 16.56
N ILE A 38 2.08 -1.21 17.12
CA ILE A 38 0.93 -1.84 17.78
C ILE A 38 0.06 -2.58 16.78
N LEU A 39 -0.34 -1.92 15.69
CA LEU A 39 -1.16 -2.53 14.63
C LEU A 39 -0.46 -3.74 14.01
N LYS A 40 0.87 -3.65 13.84
CA LYS A 40 1.65 -4.79 13.36
C LYS A 40 1.63 -5.98 14.30
N SER A 41 1.84 -5.71 15.59
CA SER A 41 1.81 -6.75 16.62
C SER A 41 0.45 -7.45 16.66
N ILE A 42 -0.64 -6.67 16.55
CA ILE A 42 -2.00 -7.20 16.47
C ILE A 42 -2.19 -8.08 15.21
N ALA A 43 -1.75 -7.62 14.04
CA ALA A 43 -1.86 -8.39 12.80
C ALA A 43 -1.08 -9.72 12.85
N ILE A 44 0.13 -9.71 13.43
CA ILE A 44 0.92 -10.92 13.64
C ILE A 44 0.20 -11.87 14.61
N LEU A 45 -0.32 -11.35 15.72
CA LEU A 45 -1.04 -12.14 16.71
C LEU A 45 -2.28 -12.82 16.11
N ILE A 46 -3.10 -12.07 15.36
CA ILE A 46 -4.28 -12.59 14.67
C ILE A 46 -3.88 -13.67 13.65
N SER A 47 -2.81 -13.44 12.89
CA SER A 47 -2.31 -14.40 11.90
C SER A 47 -1.86 -15.71 12.56
N LEU A 48 -1.18 -15.64 13.70
CA LEU A 48 -0.76 -16.82 14.47
C LEU A 48 -1.96 -17.60 15.03
N ILE A 49 -2.96 -16.90 15.57
CA ILE A 49 -4.19 -17.52 16.09
C ILE A 49 -4.94 -18.25 14.96
N LEU A 50 -5.15 -17.57 13.83
CA LEU A 50 -5.83 -18.17 12.67
C LEU A 50 -5.07 -19.39 12.14
N SER A 51 -3.75 -19.28 12.02
CA SER A 51 -2.91 -20.39 11.56
C SER A 51 -3.01 -21.60 12.49
N TYR A 52 -2.98 -21.39 13.81
CA TYR A 52 -3.13 -22.45 14.80
C TYR A 52 -4.50 -23.13 14.74
N LEU A 53 -5.58 -22.37 14.53
CA LEU A 53 -6.93 -22.93 14.40
C LEU A 53 -7.09 -23.76 13.13
N ILE A 54 -6.50 -23.31 12.03
CA ILE A 54 -6.56 -24.01 10.73
C ILE A 54 -5.74 -25.30 10.77
N ASP A 55 -4.60 -25.30 11.45
CA ASP A 55 -3.73 -26.48 11.62
C ASP A 55 -4.43 -27.65 12.31
N LYS A 56 -5.35 -27.36 13.25
CA LYS A 56 -6.15 -28.38 13.94
C LYS A 56 -7.29 -28.97 13.11
N SER A 57 -7.57 -28.42 11.93
CA SER A 57 -8.64 -28.90 11.08
C SER A 57 -8.20 -30.11 10.26
N ASN A 58 -9.10 -31.04 10.01
CA ASN A 58 -8.82 -32.17 9.10
C ASN A 58 -8.74 -31.73 7.62
N ASN A 59 -9.20 -30.52 7.31
CA ASN A 59 -9.29 -29.96 5.95
C ASN A 59 -8.42 -28.71 5.78
N THR A 60 -7.21 -28.70 6.36
CA THR A 60 -6.28 -27.55 6.39
C THR A 60 -6.07 -26.91 5.01
N CYS A 61 -5.75 -27.71 3.99
CA CYS A 61 -5.46 -27.19 2.64
C CYS A 61 -6.68 -26.49 1.99
N ASN A 62 -7.88 -27.06 2.18
CA ASN A 62 -9.11 -26.45 1.66
C ASN A 62 -9.42 -25.15 2.40
N LEU A 63 -9.30 -25.13 3.74
CA LEU A 63 -9.51 -23.91 4.51
C LEU A 63 -8.52 -22.81 4.13
N ILE A 64 -7.23 -23.11 4.01
CA ILE A 64 -6.22 -22.13 3.58
C ILE A 64 -6.59 -21.54 2.22
N ARG A 65 -6.99 -22.39 1.26
CA ARG A 65 -7.40 -21.94 -0.06
C ARG A 65 -8.61 -21.02 0.01
N ASP A 66 -9.65 -21.43 0.73
CA ASP A 66 -10.90 -20.68 0.81
C ASP A 66 -10.66 -19.31 1.49
N PHE A 67 -9.87 -19.28 2.59
CA PHE A 67 -9.41 -18.02 3.18
C PHE A 67 -8.63 -17.16 2.17
N THR A 68 -7.68 -17.74 1.44
CA THR A 68 -6.88 -17.00 0.46
C THR A 68 -7.76 -16.38 -0.63
N ILE A 69 -8.78 -17.11 -1.09
CA ILE A 69 -9.76 -16.60 -2.06
C ILE A 69 -10.56 -15.44 -1.45
N ASP A 70 -11.06 -15.58 -0.23
CA ASP A 70 -11.85 -14.54 0.44
C ASP A 70 -11.03 -13.26 0.66
N PHE A 71 -9.79 -13.38 1.14
CA PHE A 71 -8.86 -12.25 1.25
C PHE A 71 -8.61 -11.61 -0.11
N ASN A 72 -8.46 -12.41 -1.17
CA ASN A 72 -8.20 -11.89 -2.50
C ASN A 72 -9.39 -11.08 -3.05
N VAL A 73 -10.63 -11.54 -2.81
CA VAL A 73 -11.85 -10.79 -3.17
C VAL A 73 -11.88 -9.43 -2.46
N LEU A 74 -11.57 -9.40 -1.16
CA LEU A 74 -11.49 -8.15 -0.39
C LEU A 74 -10.38 -7.23 -0.91
N LEU A 75 -9.19 -7.77 -1.20
CA LEU A 75 -8.09 -6.99 -1.73
C LEU A 75 -8.40 -6.38 -3.11
N ILE A 76 -9.08 -7.10 -4.00
CA ILE A 76 -9.49 -6.58 -5.31
C ILE A 76 -10.46 -5.40 -5.13
N ALA A 77 -11.43 -5.52 -4.23
CA ALA A 77 -12.36 -4.42 -3.95
C ALA A 77 -11.62 -3.18 -3.41
N ILE A 78 -10.70 -3.39 -2.46
CA ILE A 78 -9.90 -2.31 -1.89
C ILE A 78 -8.95 -1.70 -2.91
N PHE A 79 -8.35 -2.50 -3.79
CA PHE A 79 -7.51 -2.02 -4.87
C PHE A 79 -8.29 -1.05 -5.78
N GLY A 80 -9.56 -1.35 -6.07
CA GLY A 80 -10.45 -0.42 -6.78
C GLY A 80 -10.67 0.91 -6.04
N ILE A 81 -10.82 0.85 -4.71
CA ILE A 81 -10.92 2.06 -3.85
C ILE A 81 -9.62 2.86 -3.91
N LEU A 82 -8.46 2.22 -3.78
CA LEU A 82 -7.16 2.90 -3.86
C LEU A 82 -6.92 3.55 -5.22
N PHE A 83 -7.23 2.82 -6.30
CA PHE A 83 -7.10 3.34 -7.66
C PHE A 83 -7.98 4.58 -7.88
N THR A 84 -9.21 4.54 -7.36
CA THR A 84 -10.13 5.68 -7.40
C THR A 84 -9.59 6.85 -6.57
N GLY A 85 -9.12 6.60 -5.35
CA GLY A 85 -8.51 7.63 -4.50
C GLY A 85 -7.27 8.26 -5.13
N TYR A 86 -6.43 7.46 -5.79
CA TYR A 86 -5.28 7.98 -6.53
C TYR A 86 -5.70 8.81 -7.75
N SER A 87 -6.76 8.41 -8.45
CA SER A 87 -7.33 9.21 -9.55
C SER A 87 -7.88 10.54 -9.04
N ILE A 88 -8.53 10.54 -7.87
CA ILE A 88 -8.96 11.78 -7.19
C ILE A 88 -7.74 12.63 -6.89
N PHE A 89 -6.70 12.10 -6.25
CA PHE A 89 -5.46 12.83 -5.99
C PHE A 89 -4.92 13.51 -7.25
N GLN A 90 -4.78 12.76 -8.35
CA GLN A 90 -4.30 13.31 -9.63
C GLN A 90 -5.21 14.42 -10.17
N ALA A 91 -6.54 14.30 -9.99
CA ALA A 91 -7.49 15.33 -10.41
C ALA A 91 -7.50 16.58 -9.51
N LEU A 92 -7.09 16.45 -8.24
CA LEU A 92 -6.98 17.59 -7.32
C LEU A 92 -5.70 18.40 -7.53
N LEU A 93 -4.69 17.85 -8.23
CA LEU A 93 -3.45 18.56 -8.53
C LEU A 93 -3.69 19.66 -9.58
N ASP A 94 -3.73 20.92 -9.13
CA ASP A 94 -3.62 22.10 -9.99
C ASP A 94 -2.20 22.69 -9.93
N GLU A 95 -1.92 23.68 -10.79
CA GLU A 95 -0.59 24.31 -10.88
C GLU A 95 -0.10 24.86 -9.54
N ARG A 96 -0.97 25.48 -8.74
CA ARG A 96 -0.60 26.09 -7.45
C ARG A 96 -0.34 25.01 -6.40
N ILE A 97 -1.14 23.97 -6.36
CA ILE A 97 -0.94 22.81 -5.48
C ILE A 97 0.35 22.10 -5.84
N ILE A 98 0.63 21.89 -7.13
CA ILE A 98 1.88 21.27 -7.58
C ILE A 98 3.07 22.08 -7.07
N VAL A 99 3.07 23.41 -7.25
CA VAL A 99 4.15 24.28 -6.75
C VAL A 99 4.25 24.23 -5.22
N SER A 100 3.13 24.29 -4.52
CA SER A 100 3.08 24.21 -3.05
C SER A 100 3.65 22.88 -2.53
N LEU A 101 3.29 21.75 -3.14
CA LEU A 101 3.77 20.43 -2.75
C LEU A 101 5.20 20.14 -3.22
N LEU A 102 5.69 20.83 -4.26
CA LEU A 102 7.09 20.73 -4.72
C LEU A 102 8.06 21.52 -3.85
N THR A 103 7.63 22.66 -3.34
CA THR A 103 8.46 23.58 -2.57
C THR A 103 8.58 23.21 -1.09
N VAL A 104 7.72 22.30 -0.60
CA VAL A 104 7.69 21.85 0.79
C VAL A 104 8.36 20.48 0.95
N SER A 105 9.25 20.37 1.94
CA SER A 105 9.70 19.09 2.51
C SER A 105 9.01 18.81 3.85
N GLU A 106 8.62 17.55 4.08
CA GLU A 106 7.97 17.10 5.32
C GLU A 106 8.95 17.00 6.51
N SER A 107 10.26 16.93 6.22
CA SER A 107 11.32 16.85 7.23
C SER A 107 12.54 17.67 6.81
N ASP A 108 13.24 18.26 7.78
CA ASP A 108 14.40 19.14 7.53
C ASP A 108 15.60 18.39 6.88
N ASP A 109 15.61 17.06 6.94
CA ASP A 109 16.65 16.16 6.37
C ASP A 109 16.27 15.52 5.02
N SER A 110 15.05 15.69 4.52
CA SER A 110 14.64 15.08 3.25
C SER A 110 14.76 16.04 2.08
N GLU A 111 15.67 15.77 1.14
CA GLU A 111 15.78 16.50 -0.13
C GLU A 111 14.61 16.20 -1.10
N VAL A 112 13.72 15.27 -0.75
CA VAL A 112 12.60 14.84 -1.59
C VAL A 112 11.38 15.71 -1.33
N SER A 113 10.79 16.25 -2.41
CA SER A 113 9.55 17.02 -2.33
C SER A 113 8.37 16.19 -1.79
N PHE A 114 7.46 16.85 -1.07
CA PHE A 114 6.24 16.20 -0.58
C PHE A 114 5.45 15.58 -1.73
N LEU A 115 5.35 16.27 -2.88
CA LEU A 115 4.66 15.76 -4.06
C LEU A 115 5.24 14.42 -4.55
N LYS A 116 6.57 14.35 -4.73
CA LYS A 116 7.23 13.13 -5.18
C LYS A 116 6.99 11.98 -4.20
N ARG A 117 7.16 12.24 -2.91
CA ARG A 117 6.98 11.23 -1.86
C ARG A 117 5.55 10.71 -1.77
N THR A 118 4.55 11.59 -1.85
CA THR A 118 3.14 11.19 -1.86
C THR A 118 2.81 10.37 -3.10
N ASN A 119 3.32 10.79 -4.26
CA ASN A 119 3.12 10.07 -5.51
C ASN A 119 3.75 8.68 -5.50
N GLU A 120 5.00 8.57 -5.03
CA GLU A 120 5.69 7.30 -4.82
C GLU A 120 4.93 6.43 -3.82
N TYR A 121 4.50 6.97 -2.68
CA TYR A 121 3.73 6.23 -1.68
C TYR A 121 2.44 5.62 -2.26
N PHE A 122 1.67 6.41 -3.01
CA PHE A 122 0.44 5.92 -3.65
C PHE A 122 0.73 4.85 -4.70
N SER A 123 1.71 5.08 -5.58
CA SER A 123 2.14 4.11 -6.59
C SER A 123 2.59 2.80 -5.93
N ASN A 124 3.41 2.89 -4.89
CA ASN A 124 3.97 1.76 -4.17
C ASN A 124 2.91 0.96 -3.42
N THR A 125 1.93 1.63 -2.81
CA THR A 125 0.81 0.97 -2.13
C THR A 125 -0.05 0.21 -3.13
N MET A 126 -0.34 0.81 -4.29
CA MET A 126 -1.07 0.12 -5.38
C MET A 126 -0.30 -1.09 -5.91
N LEU A 127 1.01 -0.95 -6.15
CA LEU A 127 1.86 -2.05 -6.62
C LEU A 127 1.96 -3.19 -5.59
N THR A 128 2.07 -2.84 -4.31
CA THR A 128 2.06 -3.80 -3.20
C THR A 128 0.76 -4.59 -3.18
N MET A 129 -0.40 -3.91 -3.24
CA MET A 129 -1.69 -4.61 -3.29
C MET A 129 -1.83 -5.49 -4.52
N PHE A 130 -1.47 -4.98 -5.69
CA PHE A 130 -1.55 -5.75 -6.93
C PHE A 130 -0.67 -7.00 -6.87
N SER A 131 0.55 -6.87 -6.32
CA SER A 131 1.47 -7.99 -6.13
C SER A 131 0.89 -9.02 -5.16
N THR A 132 0.32 -8.59 -4.04
CA THR A 132 -0.34 -9.49 -3.07
C THR A 132 -1.52 -10.23 -3.70
N ILE A 133 -2.33 -9.57 -4.53
CA ILE A 133 -3.44 -10.19 -5.27
C ILE A 133 -2.91 -11.31 -6.18
N LEU A 134 -1.83 -11.06 -6.92
CA LEU A 134 -1.21 -12.07 -7.79
C LEU A 134 -0.65 -13.25 -6.98
N ILE A 135 0.00 -12.99 -5.85
CA ILE A 135 0.54 -14.04 -4.98
C ILE A 135 -0.60 -14.90 -4.41
N ASN A 136 -1.68 -14.29 -3.90
CA ASN A 136 -2.86 -15.01 -3.40
C ASN A 136 -3.52 -15.86 -4.49
N LEU A 137 -3.60 -15.34 -5.73
CA LEU A 137 -4.11 -16.09 -6.87
C LEU A 137 -3.25 -17.32 -7.16
N CYS A 138 -1.92 -17.13 -7.22
CA CYS A 138 -0.98 -18.23 -7.42
C CYS A 138 -1.15 -19.31 -6.33
N ILE A 139 -1.18 -18.92 -5.06
CA ILE A 139 -1.36 -19.84 -3.92
C ILE A 139 -2.68 -20.61 -4.05
N SER A 140 -3.78 -19.92 -4.37
CA SER A 140 -5.09 -20.54 -4.53
C SER A 140 -5.10 -21.58 -5.65
N ILE A 141 -4.40 -21.31 -6.76
CA ILE A 141 -4.21 -22.26 -7.87
C ILE A 141 -3.35 -23.45 -7.41
N PHE A 142 -2.22 -23.20 -6.75
CA PHE A 142 -1.33 -24.25 -6.25
C PHE A 142 -2.05 -25.22 -5.29
N LEU A 143 -2.86 -24.70 -4.36
CA LEU A 143 -3.61 -25.50 -3.41
C LEU A 143 -4.80 -26.25 -4.02
N LYS A 144 -5.23 -25.90 -5.23
CA LYS A 144 -6.29 -26.61 -5.95
C LYS A 144 -5.78 -27.88 -6.65
N ILE A 145 -4.47 -28.02 -6.84
CA ILE A 145 -3.87 -29.16 -7.53
C ILE A 145 -3.70 -30.33 -6.54
N ASP A 146 -4.54 -31.37 -6.69
CA ASP A 146 -4.64 -32.55 -5.79
C ASP A 146 -3.31 -33.27 -5.52
N ILE A 147 -2.38 -33.23 -6.47
CA ILE A 147 -1.04 -33.84 -6.33
C ILE A 147 -0.30 -33.21 -5.14
N PHE A 148 -0.42 -31.89 -4.93
CA PHE A 148 0.24 -31.22 -3.81
C PHE A 148 -0.43 -31.55 -2.49
N THR A 149 -1.76 -31.62 -2.45
CA THR A 149 -2.53 -32.03 -1.28
C THR A 149 -2.10 -33.42 -0.81
N ASN A 150 -2.02 -34.39 -1.73
CA ASN A 150 -1.58 -35.75 -1.40
C ASN A 150 -0.10 -35.84 -0.98
N ILE A 151 0.81 -35.05 -1.57
CA ILE A 151 2.22 -35.02 -1.17
C ILE A 151 2.40 -34.43 0.24
N ILE A 152 1.62 -33.40 0.59
CA ILE A 152 1.64 -32.75 1.92
C ILE A 152 1.16 -33.73 3.00
N TYR A 153 0.08 -34.48 2.73
CA TYR A 153 -0.46 -35.45 3.70
C TYR A 153 0.42 -36.73 3.82
N ASN A 154 1.17 -37.09 2.77
CA ASN A 154 1.85 -38.39 2.68
C ASN A 154 3.37 -38.33 2.88
N THR A 155 4.00 -37.16 3.06
CA THR A 155 5.46 -37.07 3.28
C THR A 155 5.86 -36.16 4.45
N ASN A 156 6.70 -36.71 5.34
CA ASN A 156 7.58 -36.08 6.34
C ASN A 156 7.27 -34.65 6.85
N ASN A 157 7.23 -34.52 8.18
CA ASN A 157 6.99 -33.30 8.98
C ASN A 157 7.60 -31.98 8.45
N TYR A 158 8.76 -32.02 7.77
CA TYR A 158 9.48 -30.83 7.31
C TYR A 158 8.75 -30.04 6.20
N LYS A 159 8.08 -30.71 5.25
CA LYS A 159 7.34 -30.02 4.17
C LYS A 159 6.08 -29.34 4.70
N TYR A 160 5.45 -29.95 5.69
CA TYR A 160 4.30 -29.41 6.40
C TYR A 160 4.64 -28.11 7.13
N ILE A 161 5.80 -28.09 7.82
CA ILE A 161 6.31 -26.88 8.50
C ILE A 161 6.55 -25.74 7.51
N PHE A 162 7.15 -26.01 6.34
CA PHE A 162 7.40 -24.98 5.33
C PHE A 162 6.10 -24.35 4.81
N LEU A 163 5.09 -25.18 4.51
CA LEU A 163 3.78 -24.70 4.06
C LEU A 163 3.10 -23.85 5.15
N HIS A 164 3.19 -24.28 6.41
CA HIS A 164 2.62 -23.56 7.54
C HIS A 164 3.28 -22.18 7.72
N ILE A 165 4.62 -22.10 7.63
CA ILE A 165 5.35 -20.82 7.67
C ILE A 165 4.95 -19.92 6.50
N ALA A 166 4.87 -20.47 5.29
CA ALA A 166 4.45 -19.72 4.12
C ALA A 166 3.02 -19.16 4.28
N TYR A 167 2.12 -19.93 4.90
CA TYR A 167 0.76 -19.49 5.18
C TYR A 167 0.70 -18.38 6.25
N ILE A 168 1.49 -18.48 7.32
CA ILE A 168 1.58 -17.40 8.30
C ILE A 168 2.07 -16.10 7.64
N LEU A 169 3.09 -16.20 6.79
CA LEU A 169 3.63 -15.05 6.06
C LEU A 169 2.58 -14.42 5.15
N ILE A 170 1.79 -15.22 4.42
CA ILE A 170 0.76 -14.67 3.54
C ILE A 170 -0.35 -13.98 4.32
N LEU A 171 -0.78 -14.53 5.47
CA LEU A 171 -1.76 -13.87 6.33
C LEU A 171 -1.25 -12.53 6.84
N ILE A 172 0.01 -12.48 7.30
CA ILE A 172 0.63 -11.23 7.77
C ILE A 172 0.63 -10.18 6.66
N ILE A 173 1.05 -10.55 5.44
CA ILE A 173 1.07 -9.64 4.29
C ILE A 173 -0.34 -9.12 3.97
N ASN A 174 -1.34 -10.00 3.94
CA ASN A 174 -2.73 -9.62 3.70
C ASN A 174 -3.26 -8.60 4.73
N PHE A 175 -3.01 -8.83 6.02
CA PHE A 175 -3.42 -7.90 7.07
C PHE A 175 -2.67 -6.57 6.98
N PHE A 176 -1.39 -6.57 6.61
CA PHE A 176 -0.64 -5.34 6.40
C PHE A 176 -1.18 -4.53 5.22
N CYS A 177 -1.59 -5.17 4.13
CA CYS A 177 -2.29 -4.49 3.03
C CYS A 177 -3.56 -3.77 3.54
N PHE A 178 -4.34 -4.39 4.44
CA PHE A 178 -5.52 -3.72 5.02
C PHE A 178 -5.16 -2.53 5.92
N ILE A 179 -4.08 -2.62 6.68
CA ILE A 179 -3.63 -1.51 7.53
C ILE A 179 -3.20 -0.30 6.67
N GLU A 180 -2.55 -0.53 5.53
CA GLU A 180 -2.12 0.54 4.62
C GLU A 180 -3.30 1.32 4.00
N VAL A 181 -4.48 0.71 3.85
CA VAL A 181 -5.69 1.41 3.38
C VAL A 181 -6.00 2.63 4.23
N LYS A 182 -5.86 2.50 5.56
CA LYS A 182 -6.14 3.60 6.48
C LYS A 182 -5.18 4.77 6.23
N SER A 183 -3.89 4.48 6.11
CA SER A 183 -2.86 5.48 5.83
C SER A 183 -3.10 6.16 4.48
N PHE A 184 -3.50 5.39 3.47
CA PHE A 184 -3.85 5.90 2.16
C PHE A 184 -5.04 6.86 2.20
N ILE A 185 -6.14 6.47 2.84
CA ILE A 185 -7.35 7.32 2.96
C ILE A 185 -7.01 8.62 3.70
N PHE A 186 -6.21 8.53 4.76
CA PHE A 186 -5.76 9.70 5.51
C PHE A 186 -4.94 10.67 4.64
N ASN A 187 -4.04 10.14 3.79
CA ASN A 187 -3.26 10.96 2.87
C ASN A 187 -4.13 11.67 1.83
N ILE A 188 -5.13 10.98 1.26
CA ILE A 188 -6.09 11.62 0.34
C ILE A 188 -6.86 12.75 1.02
N PHE A 189 -7.32 12.52 2.26
CA PHE A 189 -8.03 13.54 3.04
C PHE A 189 -7.16 14.78 3.30
N ASN A 190 -5.88 14.60 3.62
CA ASN A 190 -4.97 15.73 3.84
C ASN A 190 -4.76 16.56 2.58
N ILE A 191 -4.63 15.92 1.41
CA ILE A 191 -4.44 16.62 0.14
C ILE A 191 -5.69 17.39 -0.24
N PHE A 192 -6.87 16.81 0.00
CA PHE A 192 -8.15 17.50 -0.19
C PHE A 192 -8.23 18.77 0.67
N ASN A 193 -7.88 18.68 1.96
CA ASN A 193 -7.86 19.86 2.84
C ASN A 193 -6.88 20.93 2.36
N LEU A 194 -5.70 20.52 1.88
CA LEU A 194 -4.70 21.43 1.32
C LEU A 194 -5.23 22.15 0.07
N GLN A 195 -5.96 21.46 -0.80
CA GLN A 195 -6.62 22.09 -1.94
C GLN A 195 -7.70 23.09 -1.50
N CYS A 196 -8.53 22.73 -0.52
CA CYS A 196 -9.53 23.65 0.01
C CYS A 196 -8.89 24.91 0.59
N ALA A 197 -7.79 24.77 1.34
CA ALA A 197 -7.04 25.89 1.88
C ALA A 197 -6.46 26.78 0.77
N ASN A 198 -5.87 26.19 -0.28
CA ASN A 198 -5.34 26.95 -1.41
C ASN A 198 -6.43 27.71 -2.18
N LYS A 199 -7.61 27.11 -2.38
CA LYS A 199 -8.74 27.79 -3.01
C LYS A 199 -9.29 28.93 -2.15
N ALA A 200 -9.35 28.74 -0.83
CA ALA A 200 -9.74 29.80 0.09
C ALA A 200 -8.76 30.98 0.04
N TYR A 201 -7.45 30.70 0.03
CA TYR A 201 -6.43 31.74 -0.10
C TYR A 201 -6.56 32.53 -1.41
N GLN A 202 -6.77 31.85 -2.53
CA GLN A 202 -7.02 32.51 -3.83
C GLN A 202 -8.24 33.42 -3.79
N TYR A 203 -9.32 32.99 -3.14
CA TYR A 203 -10.53 33.80 -3.01
C TYR A 203 -10.24 35.09 -2.22
N MET A 204 -9.50 34.99 -1.10
CA MET A 204 -9.14 36.15 -0.29
C MET A 204 -8.18 37.10 -1.01
N GLU A 205 -7.19 36.57 -1.75
CA GLU A 205 -6.27 37.35 -2.57
C GLU A 205 -7.02 38.17 -3.63
N ASN A 206 -7.97 37.54 -4.33
CA ASN A 206 -8.79 38.19 -5.33
C ASN A 206 -9.77 39.23 -4.73
N GLU A 207 -10.31 39.02 -3.54
CA GLU A 207 -11.17 40.02 -2.89
C GLU A 207 -10.38 41.26 -2.48
N MET A 208 -9.17 41.10 -1.92
CA MET A 208 -8.30 42.24 -1.58
C MET A 208 -7.92 43.06 -2.81
N GLU A 209 -7.57 42.42 -3.92
CA GLU A 209 -7.27 43.14 -5.18
C GLU A 209 -8.48 43.90 -5.73
N ASN A 210 -9.71 43.41 -5.52
CA ASN A 210 -10.93 44.09 -5.96
C ASN A 210 -11.34 45.24 -5.02
N GLU A 211 -10.90 45.26 -3.76
CA GLU A 211 -11.15 46.37 -2.83
C GLU A 211 -10.16 47.54 -2.99
N GLU A 212 -9.00 47.32 -3.61
CA GLU A 212 -7.98 48.35 -3.88
C GLU A 212 -8.19 49.13 -5.20
N VAL A 213 -9.22 48.78 -6.00
CA VAL A 213 -9.59 49.42 -7.29
C VAL A 213 -10.84 50.27 -7.14
#